data_AF-A0A957E516-F1
#
_entry.id   AF-A0A957E516-F1
#
_cell.length_a   1.000
_cell.length_b   1.000
_cell.length_c   1.000
_cell.angle_alpha   90.00
_cell.angle_beta   90.00
_cell.angle_gamma   90.00
#
_symmetry.space_group_name_H-M   'P 1'
#
loop_
_entity.id
_entity.type
_entity.pdbx_description
1 polymer ?
#
loop_
_entity_poly.entity_id
_entity_poly.type
_entity_poly.pdbx_seq_one_letter_code
_entity_poly.pdbx_strand_id
1 'polypeptide(L)'
;MNQKHLATFQLEPFRPSRLWLNPHAQTILANSIRPMRGLFFRRVRLDTPDGDFLDIDFPVIPGAQFSPQSPLVLLLHGLEGNARRGYAHELYKNLALFGIRAVGLNYRSCSGEINRTPRLYHSGATDDVEFVVDWLALQFPDAALGVVGFSLGANLLLKYLGEQRSNTPIQAATAVSPPFDLLRGAQEFETGIGRRYAQRFLQDLQKKTKNHAHIIGHKVDLERVQKAQTVREFDDALTAPLHGFLDANDYYKQNSSAQFIPDICVPTLILRAMDDPFFANDIPHTSIANNAYIYAGFTAYGGHVAFVEGKIPGRQHYWAERQAARFTAHFIQQN
;
A
#
# COMPACT_ATOMS: atom_id res chain seq x y z
N MET A 1 17.60 1.42 26.58
CA MET A 1 16.16 1.07 26.71
C MET A 1 16.03 -0.44 26.58
N ASN A 2 15.42 -1.10 27.57
CA ASN A 2 15.43 -2.55 27.77
C ASN A 2 14.57 -3.32 26.74
N GLN A 3 15.15 -4.38 26.17
CA GLN A 3 14.60 -5.38 25.25
C GLN A 3 13.41 -6.24 25.80
N LYS A 4 12.61 -5.75 26.76
CA LYS A 4 11.73 -6.61 27.58
C LYS A 4 10.21 -6.42 27.50
N HIS A 5 9.66 -5.67 26.54
CA HIS A 5 8.19 -5.57 26.39
C HIS A 5 7.66 -5.48 24.95
N LEU A 6 8.20 -6.29 24.02
CA LEU A 6 7.41 -6.64 22.84
C LEU A 6 6.45 -7.76 23.25
N ALA A 7 5.24 -7.38 23.67
CA ALA A 7 4.14 -8.31 23.80
C ALA A 7 4.07 -9.18 22.53
N THR A 8 4.02 -10.49 22.70
CA THR A 8 4.09 -11.44 21.59
C THR A 8 2.76 -11.42 20.85
N PHE A 9 2.59 -10.48 19.92
CA PHE A 9 1.50 -10.52 18.97
C PHE A 9 1.49 -11.88 18.28
N GLN A 10 0.39 -12.63 18.42
CA GLN A 10 0.21 -13.92 17.77
C GLN A 10 -0.65 -13.77 16.53
N LEU A 11 -0.03 -14.05 15.39
CA LEU A 11 -0.69 -14.11 14.10
C LEU A 11 -1.62 -15.34 14.04
N GLU A 12 -2.87 -15.15 13.66
CA GLU A 12 -3.76 -16.29 13.43
C GLU A 12 -3.32 -17.05 12.17
N PRO A 13 -3.42 -18.39 12.14
CA PRO A 13 -3.06 -19.16 10.95
C PRO A 13 -4.01 -18.83 9.79
N PHE A 14 -3.46 -18.55 8.61
CA PHE A 14 -4.24 -18.40 7.38
C PHE A 14 -4.75 -19.76 6.89
N ARG A 15 -6.06 -19.89 6.68
CA ARG A 15 -6.69 -21.13 6.21
C ARG A 15 -7.43 -20.92 4.89
N PRO A 16 -6.75 -21.02 3.73
CA PRO A 16 -7.40 -20.86 2.43
C PRO A 16 -8.40 -21.98 2.18
N SER A 17 -9.52 -21.66 1.54
CA SER A 17 -10.41 -22.71 1.01
C SER A 17 -9.80 -23.33 -0.25
N ARG A 18 -10.08 -24.61 -0.51
CA ARG A 18 -9.59 -25.36 -1.69
C ARG A 18 -9.92 -24.68 -3.02
N LEU A 19 -10.99 -23.87 -3.06
CA LEU A 19 -11.39 -23.08 -4.23
C LEU A 19 -10.43 -21.92 -4.55
N TRP A 20 -9.53 -21.58 -3.62
CA TRP A 20 -8.63 -20.41 -3.69
C TRP A 20 -7.15 -20.80 -3.75
N LEU A 21 -6.82 -22.04 -4.14
CA LEU A 21 -5.44 -22.53 -4.22
C LEU A 21 -4.70 -22.11 -5.50
N ASN A 22 -5.39 -21.53 -6.50
CA ASN A 22 -4.73 -20.99 -7.69
C ASN A 22 -4.35 -19.52 -7.45
N PRO A 23 -3.05 -19.18 -7.40
CA PRO A 23 -2.60 -17.86 -6.97
C PRO A 23 -3.01 -16.73 -7.92
N HIS A 24 -3.01 -16.99 -9.22
CA HIS A 24 -3.49 -16.02 -10.21
C HIS A 24 -4.99 -15.79 -10.04
N ALA A 25 -5.80 -16.86 -10.06
CA ALA A 25 -7.25 -16.74 -9.91
C ALA A 25 -7.62 -16.05 -8.58
N GLN A 26 -6.91 -16.36 -7.49
CA GLN A 26 -7.13 -15.71 -6.20
C GLN A 26 -6.81 -14.22 -6.26
N THR A 27 -5.67 -13.84 -6.82
CA THR A 27 -5.26 -12.43 -7.01
C THR A 27 -6.29 -11.63 -7.81
N ILE A 28 -6.83 -12.23 -8.86
CA ILE A 28 -7.71 -11.54 -9.81
C ILE A 28 -9.14 -11.48 -9.29
N LEU A 29 -9.67 -12.64 -8.92
CA LEU A 29 -11.05 -12.79 -8.50
C LEU A 29 -11.24 -12.14 -7.14
N ALA A 30 -10.34 -12.31 -6.16
CA ALA A 30 -10.50 -11.67 -4.85
C ALA A 30 -10.55 -10.15 -4.98
N ASN A 31 -9.65 -9.55 -5.78
CA ASN A 31 -9.68 -8.11 -6.01
C ASN A 31 -10.93 -7.64 -6.75
N SER A 32 -11.53 -8.49 -7.59
CA SER A 32 -12.74 -8.17 -8.37
C SER A 32 -14.06 -8.41 -7.61
N ILE A 33 -14.11 -9.38 -6.68
CA ILE A 33 -15.34 -9.76 -5.97
C ILE A 33 -15.48 -9.13 -4.58
N ARG A 34 -14.41 -8.50 -4.07
CA ARG A 34 -14.46 -7.83 -2.76
C ARG A 34 -15.60 -6.81 -2.71
N PRO A 35 -16.46 -6.83 -1.69
CA PRO A 35 -17.57 -5.90 -1.60
C PRO A 35 -17.10 -4.45 -1.49
N MET A 36 -17.44 -3.61 -2.47
CA MET A 36 -17.18 -2.16 -2.47
C MET A 36 -18.41 -1.33 -2.09
N ARG A 37 -19.46 -1.96 -1.56
CA ARG A 37 -20.72 -1.30 -1.18
C ARG A 37 -20.83 -1.15 0.34
N GLY A 38 -21.69 -0.23 0.75
CA GLY A 38 -22.11 -0.07 2.15
C GLY A 38 -21.30 0.92 2.98
N LEU A 39 -20.31 1.60 2.38
CA LEU A 39 -19.58 2.69 3.03
C LEU A 39 -19.81 4.00 2.26
N PHE A 40 -20.00 5.08 3.00
CA PHE A 40 -19.90 6.44 2.47
C PHE A 40 -18.52 7.02 2.78
N PHE A 41 -18.12 8.06 2.07
CA PHE A 41 -16.80 8.66 2.24
C PHE A 41 -16.92 10.18 2.36
N ARG A 42 -16.30 10.73 3.40
CA ARG A 42 -16.06 12.17 3.52
C ARG A 42 -14.63 12.45 3.03
N ARG A 43 -14.53 13.12 1.88
CA ARG A 43 -13.24 13.55 1.33
C ARG A 43 -12.76 14.83 2.00
N VAL A 44 -11.47 14.90 2.28
CA VAL A 44 -10.75 16.12 2.64
C VAL A 44 -9.62 16.30 1.64
N ARG A 45 -9.53 17.47 1.02
CA ARG A 45 -8.43 17.87 0.15
C ARG A 45 -7.39 18.63 0.97
N LEU A 46 -6.13 18.25 0.79
CA LEU A 46 -4.97 18.88 1.40
C LEU A 46 -4.19 19.56 0.28
N ASP A 47 -4.06 20.89 0.30
CA ASP A 47 -3.15 21.58 -0.60
C ASP A 47 -1.71 21.31 -0.14
N THR A 48 -0.86 20.86 -1.07
CA THR A 48 0.52 20.45 -0.78
C THR A 48 1.49 21.64 -0.98
N PRO A 49 2.67 21.64 -0.32
CA PRO A 49 3.61 22.75 -0.40
C PRO A 49 4.13 23.08 -1.80
N ASP A 50 4.08 22.11 -2.72
CA ASP A 50 4.45 22.27 -4.13
C ASP A 50 3.35 22.89 -5.00
N GLY A 51 2.25 23.38 -4.40
CA GLY A 51 1.13 24.02 -5.09
C GLY A 51 0.14 23.02 -5.70
N ASP A 52 0.21 21.77 -5.28
CA ASP A 52 -0.67 20.68 -5.74
C ASP A 52 -1.71 20.30 -4.68
N PHE A 53 -2.25 19.09 -4.76
CA PHE A 53 -3.12 18.55 -3.73
C PHE A 53 -3.01 17.03 -3.54
N LEU A 54 -3.36 16.56 -2.34
CA LEU A 54 -3.66 15.18 -2.01
C LEU A 54 -5.08 15.08 -1.44
N ASP A 55 -5.81 14.03 -1.81
CA ASP A 55 -7.16 13.78 -1.30
C ASP A 55 -7.15 12.59 -0.35
N ILE A 56 -7.60 12.80 0.88
CA ILE A 56 -7.84 11.72 1.85
C ILE A 56 -9.34 11.46 1.98
N ASP A 57 -9.73 10.19 2.07
CA ASP A 57 -11.12 9.78 2.23
C ASP A 57 -11.31 9.15 3.62
N PHE A 58 -12.20 9.74 4.43
CA PHE A 58 -12.66 9.15 5.69
C PHE A 58 -13.90 8.28 5.43
N PRO A 59 -13.83 6.95 5.58
CA PRO A 59 -14.99 6.09 5.49
C PRO A 59 -15.95 6.32 6.66
N VAL A 60 -17.23 6.46 6.36
CA VAL A 60 -18.33 6.47 7.33
C VAL A 60 -18.86 5.05 7.44
N ILE A 61 -18.51 4.37 8.54
CA ILE A 61 -18.93 3.00 8.82
C ILE A 61 -20.25 3.04 9.61
N PRO A 62 -21.37 2.49 9.07
CA PRO A 62 -22.64 2.48 9.78
C PRO A 62 -22.53 1.81 11.16
N GLY A 63 -23.02 2.50 12.19
CA GLY A 63 -22.99 2.02 13.58
C GLY A 63 -21.65 2.21 14.31
N ALA A 64 -20.59 2.65 13.63
CA ALA A 64 -19.34 3.00 14.29
C ALA A 64 -19.35 4.47 14.75
N GLN A 65 -18.90 4.72 15.97
CA GLN A 65 -18.67 6.06 16.51
C GLN A 65 -17.24 6.15 17.02
N PHE A 66 -16.57 7.25 16.69
CA PHE A 66 -15.17 7.46 17.06
C PHE A 66 -15.04 8.77 17.83
N SER A 67 -14.48 8.69 19.04
CA SER A 67 -14.11 9.85 19.86
C SER A 67 -12.88 10.55 19.28
N PRO A 68 -12.58 11.81 19.61
CA PRO A 68 -11.35 12.47 19.18
C PRO A 68 -10.06 11.66 19.50
N GLN A 69 -10.05 10.92 20.60
CA GLN A 69 -8.94 10.06 21.06
C GLN A 69 -8.92 8.68 20.40
N SER A 70 -9.97 8.30 19.65
CA SER A 70 -10.00 7.01 18.95
C SER A 70 -8.81 6.93 18.00
N PRO A 71 -8.00 5.86 18.06
CA PRO A 71 -6.83 5.74 17.21
C PRO A 71 -7.17 5.81 15.73
N LEU A 72 -6.18 6.14 14.92
CA LEU A 72 -6.32 6.36 13.49
C LEU A 72 -5.41 5.43 12.70
N VAL A 73 -5.91 4.87 11.59
CA VAL A 73 -5.08 4.15 10.62
C VAL A 73 -5.19 4.78 9.25
N LEU A 74 -4.03 5.15 8.70
CA LEU A 74 -3.88 5.56 7.31
C LEU A 74 -3.72 4.33 6.41
N LEU A 75 -4.53 4.23 5.36
CA LEU A 75 -4.38 3.23 4.31
C LEU A 75 -3.62 3.80 3.12
N LEU A 76 -2.60 3.06 2.68
CA LEU A 76 -1.81 3.31 1.47
C LEU A 76 -2.15 2.23 0.42
N HIS A 77 -2.74 2.65 -0.70
CA HIS A 77 -3.25 1.74 -1.72
C HIS A 77 -2.15 1.24 -2.68
N GLY A 78 -2.43 0.15 -3.41
CA GLY A 78 -1.54 -0.37 -4.46
C GLY A 78 -1.49 0.51 -5.72
N LEU A 79 -0.68 0.09 -6.72
CA LEU A 79 -0.53 0.77 -8.01
C LEU A 79 -1.88 0.99 -8.70
N GLU A 80 -2.11 2.20 -9.22
CA GLU A 80 -3.36 2.63 -9.88
C GLU A 80 -4.64 2.34 -9.06
N GLY A 81 -4.47 2.27 -7.73
CA GLY A 81 -5.53 2.09 -6.75
C GLY A 81 -6.26 3.38 -6.40
N ASN A 82 -7.02 3.33 -5.31
CA ASN A 82 -7.58 4.48 -4.61
C ASN A 82 -8.02 4.05 -3.20
N ALA A 83 -8.41 5.01 -2.36
CA ALA A 83 -8.85 4.77 -0.98
C ALA A 83 -10.15 3.96 -0.84
N ARG A 84 -10.82 3.62 -1.95
CA ARG A 84 -12.16 2.98 -1.98
C ARG A 84 -12.14 1.59 -2.62
N ARG A 85 -10.96 0.99 -2.78
CA ARG A 85 -10.84 -0.39 -3.29
C ARG A 85 -11.40 -1.41 -2.29
N GLY A 86 -11.72 -2.61 -2.77
CA GLY A 86 -12.37 -3.64 -1.96
C GLY A 86 -11.58 -4.06 -0.72
N TYR A 87 -10.25 -4.18 -0.79
CA TYR A 87 -9.43 -4.48 0.41
C TYR A 87 -9.46 -3.32 1.41
N ALA A 88 -9.58 -2.08 0.95
CA ALA A 88 -9.69 -0.91 1.81
C ALA A 88 -11.00 -0.94 2.60
N HIS A 89 -12.13 -1.21 1.92
CA HIS A 89 -13.43 -1.39 2.59
C HIS A 89 -13.38 -2.45 3.69
N GLU A 90 -12.74 -3.59 3.42
CA GLU A 90 -12.63 -4.67 4.39
C GLU A 90 -11.71 -4.31 5.55
N LEU A 91 -10.58 -3.63 5.31
CA LEU A 91 -9.76 -3.09 6.37
C LEU A 91 -10.55 -2.12 7.25
N TYR A 92 -11.27 -1.17 6.66
CA TYR A 92 -12.00 -0.15 7.41
C TYR A 92 -13.07 -0.75 8.33
N LYS A 93 -13.80 -1.77 7.85
CA LYS A 93 -14.76 -2.52 8.68
C LYS A 93 -14.05 -3.24 9.84
N ASN A 94 -12.93 -3.91 9.57
CA ASN A 94 -12.19 -4.62 10.61
C ASN A 94 -11.62 -3.66 11.67
N LEU A 95 -11.08 -2.51 11.26
CA LEU A 95 -10.59 -1.47 12.18
C LEU A 95 -11.70 -0.90 13.07
N ALA A 96 -12.89 -0.67 12.50
CA ALA A 96 -14.03 -0.17 13.25
C ALA A 96 -14.47 -1.13 14.38
N LEU A 97 -14.29 -2.45 14.23
CA LEU A 97 -14.56 -3.43 15.29
C LEU A 97 -13.65 -3.24 16.52
N PHE A 98 -12.49 -2.62 16.35
CA PHE A 98 -11.57 -2.27 17.42
C PHE A 98 -11.70 -0.80 17.85
N GLY A 99 -12.71 -0.06 17.37
CA GLY A 99 -12.85 1.37 17.67
C GLY A 99 -11.77 2.25 17.03
N ILE A 100 -11.09 1.75 16.00
CA ILE A 100 -10.04 2.46 15.27
C ILE A 100 -10.65 3.15 14.06
N ARG A 101 -10.45 4.47 13.95
CA ARG A 101 -10.84 5.28 12.81
C ARG A 101 -9.93 4.96 11.63
N ALA A 102 -10.48 4.82 10.44
CA ALA A 102 -9.70 4.69 9.23
C ALA A 102 -9.67 5.98 8.42
N VAL A 103 -8.62 6.17 7.64
CA VAL A 103 -8.50 7.18 6.59
C VAL A 103 -7.71 6.57 5.44
N GLY A 104 -8.15 6.78 4.20
CA GLY A 104 -7.42 6.31 3.03
C GLY A 104 -6.81 7.47 2.26
N LEU A 105 -5.51 7.40 1.99
CA LEU A 105 -4.86 8.33 1.07
C LEU A 105 -5.20 7.94 -0.37
N ASN A 106 -5.63 8.91 -1.18
CA ASN A 106 -5.55 8.78 -2.63
C ASN A 106 -4.25 9.44 -3.08
N TYR A 107 -3.39 8.66 -3.74
CA TYR A 107 -2.20 9.21 -4.35
C TYR A 107 -2.56 10.24 -5.42
N ARG A 108 -1.55 11.03 -5.82
CA ARG A 108 -1.67 11.99 -6.90
C ARG A 108 -2.36 11.35 -8.11
N SER A 109 -3.47 11.95 -8.55
CA SER A 109 -4.27 11.61 -9.72
C SER A 109 -5.00 10.28 -9.60
N CYS A 110 -5.20 9.78 -8.37
CA CYS A 110 -5.94 8.57 -8.05
C CYS A 110 -7.29 8.84 -7.38
N SER A 111 -7.62 10.09 -7.06
CA SER A 111 -8.89 10.45 -6.40
C SER A 111 -10.06 10.67 -7.37
N GLY A 112 -9.79 10.69 -8.69
CA GLY A 112 -10.76 11.01 -9.75
C GLY A 112 -10.51 12.36 -10.43
N GLU A 113 -9.62 13.18 -9.88
CA GLU A 113 -9.17 14.45 -10.44
C GLU A 113 -7.67 14.40 -10.71
N ILE A 114 -7.24 14.99 -11.83
CA ILE A 114 -5.81 15.10 -12.19
C ILE A 114 -5.18 16.23 -11.36
N ASN A 115 -3.94 15.99 -10.93
CA ASN A 115 -3.16 16.97 -10.17
C ASN A 115 -2.83 18.22 -10.98
N ARG A 116 -2.49 19.30 -10.26
CA ARG A 116 -2.21 20.62 -10.84
C ARG A 116 -0.77 20.74 -11.34
N THR A 117 0.14 19.95 -10.77
CA THR A 117 1.57 20.02 -11.08
C THR A 117 1.99 18.83 -11.93
N PRO A 118 3.13 18.92 -12.64
CA PRO A 118 3.65 17.79 -13.39
C PRO A 118 3.98 16.55 -12.55
N ARG A 119 4.11 16.69 -11.23
CA ARG A 119 4.51 15.60 -10.34
C ARG A 119 3.44 14.51 -10.30
N LEU A 120 3.86 13.25 -10.38
CA LEU A 120 3.00 12.07 -10.23
C LEU A 120 3.37 11.31 -8.95
N TYR A 121 2.52 10.37 -8.53
CA TYR A 121 2.92 9.42 -7.51
C TYR A 121 3.83 8.35 -8.12
N HIS A 122 4.71 7.78 -7.30
CA HIS A 122 5.59 6.67 -7.68
C HIS A 122 5.94 5.83 -6.44
N SER A 123 6.65 4.71 -6.61
CA SER A 123 7.00 3.77 -5.53
C SER A 123 7.85 4.37 -4.39
N GLY A 124 8.33 5.60 -4.58
CA GLY A 124 9.30 6.28 -3.73
C GLY A 124 8.85 7.62 -3.17
N ALA A 125 7.61 8.04 -3.45
CA ALA A 125 7.05 9.34 -3.04
C ALA A 125 6.71 9.34 -1.53
N THR A 126 7.72 9.12 -0.69
CA THR A 126 7.57 9.01 0.78
C THR A 126 7.31 10.35 1.43
N ASP A 127 7.63 11.44 0.77
CA ASP A 127 7.31 12.82 1.16
C ASP A 127 5.81 13.12 1.14
N ASP A 128 5.05 12.58 0.16
CA ASP A 128 3.58 12.68 0.17
C ASP A 128 2.99 11.90 1.36
N VAL A 129 3.62 10.78 1.75
CA VAL A 129 3.21 10.01 2.95
C VAL A 129 3.53 10.78 4.22
N GLU A 130 4.74 11.33 4.33
CA GLU A 130 5.18 12.17 5.43
C GLU A 130 4.23 13.34 5.66
N PHE A 131 3.94 14.09 4.60
CA PHE A 131 3.03 15.23 4.65
C PHE A 131 1.65 14.86 5.21
N VAL A 132 1.08 13.73 4.77
CA VAL A 132 -0.23 13.28 5.25
C VAL A 132 -0.16 12.76 6.67
N VAL A 133 0.90 12.03 7.03
CA VAL A 133 1.13 11.53 8.40
C VAL A 133 1.24 12.70 9.39
N ASP A 134 2.03 13.71 9.06
CA ASP A 134 2.21 14.91 9.90
C ASP A 134 0.91 15.72 10.01
N TRP A 135 0.19 15.88 8.90
CA TRP A 135 -1.11 16.54 8.91
C TRP A 135 -2.10 15.79 9.83
N LEU A 136 -2.16 14.47 9.75
CA LEU A 136 -3.03 13.66 10.60
C LEU A 136 -2.64 13.74 12.08
N ALA A 137 -1.35 13.70 12.39
CA ALA A 137 -0.85 13.87 13.76
C ALA A 137 -1.21 15.25 14.33
N LEU A 138 -1.17 16.31 13.50
CA LEU A 138 -1.57 17.65 13.90
C LEU A 138 -3.09 17.78 14.11
N GLN A 139 -3.90 17.15 13.24
CA GLN A 139 -5.37 17.23 13.33
C GLN A 139 -5.95 16.35 14.44
N PHE A 140 -5.27 15.26 14.79
CA PHE A 140 -5.69 14.32 15.83
C PHE A 140 -4.57 14.10 16.85
N PRO A 141 -4.19 15.15 17.63
CA PRO A 141 -3.01 15.10 18.50
C PRO A 141 -3.11 14.07 19.63
N ASP A 142 -4.33 13.71 20.04
CA ASP A 142 -4.58 12.71 21.08
C ASP A 142 -4.84 11.30 20.52
N ALA A 143 -4.83 11.13 19.20
CA ALA A 143 -5.06 9.83 18.58
C ALA A 143 -3.73 9.18 18.19
N ALA A 144 -3.50 7.97 18.68
CA ALA A 144 -2.39 7.17 18.23
C ALA A 144 -2.57 6.79 16.74
N LEU A 145 -1.48 6.82 15.97
CA LEU A 145 -1.49 6.69 14.52
C LEU A 145 -0.82 5.40 14.06
N GLY A 146 -1.53 4.62 13.24
CA GLY A 146 -1.00 3.47 12.52
C GLY A 146 -1.09 3.63 11.01
N VAL A 147 -0.38 2.81 10.26
CA VAL A 147 -0.43 2.82 8.79
C VAL A 147 -0.47 1.42 8.22
N VAL A 148 -1.36 1.19 7.24
CA VAL A 148 -1.45 -0.09 6.52
C VAL A 148 -1.26 0.15 5.04
N GLY A 149 -0.23 -0.47 4.47
CA GLY A 149 0.06 -0.42 3.04
C GLY A 149 -0.26 -1.73 2.34
N PHE A 150 -0.73 -1.64 1.09
CA PHE A 150 -0.97 -2.81 0.23
C PHE A 150 -0.15 -2.71 -1.05
N SER A 151 0.53 -3.79 -1.44
CA SER A 151 1.30 -3.87 -2.68
C SER A 151 2.29 -2.70 -2.79
N LEU A 152 2.20 -1.87 -3.83
CA LEU A 152 2.99 -0.64 -3.98
C LEU A 152 2.98 0.23 -2.70
N GLY A 153 1.81 0.42 -2.09
CA GLY A 153 1.69 1.19 -0.86
C GLY A 153 2.38 0.54 0.33
N ALA A 154 2.57 -0.79 0.31
CA ALA A 154 3.36 -1.51 1.30
C ALA A 154 4.88 -1.30 1.08
N ASN A 155 5.36 -1.29 -0.17
CA ASN A 155 6.75 -0.87 -0.47
C ASN A 155 7.01 0.56 0.01
N LEU A 156 6.11 1.49 -0.35
CA LEU A 156 6.21 2.89 0.02
C LEU A 156 6.25 3.07 1.54
N LEU A 157 5.39 2.35 2.27
CA LEU A 157 5.36 2.33 3.73
C LEU A 157 6.69 1.86 4.33
N LEU A 158 7.20 0.72 3.86
CA LEU A 158 8.44 0.15 4.39
C LEU A 158 9.65 1.04 4.09
N LYS A 159 9.69 1.66 2.91
CA LYS A 159 10.68 2.69 2.58
C LYS A 159 10.58 3.88 3.54
N TYR A 160 9.40 4.48 3.68
CA TYR A 160 9.16 5.62 4.58
C TYR A 160 9.61 5.31 6.02
N LEU A 161 9.23 4.15 6.56
CA LEU A 161 9.60 3.76 7.93
C LEU A 161 11.11 3.59 8.12
N GLY A 162 11.82 3.07 7.12
CA GLY A 162 13.28 2.95 7.19
C GLY A 162 14.00 4.28 7.02
N GLU A 163 13.46 5.20 6.22
CA GLU A 163 13.99 6.57 6.09
C GLU A 163 13.81 7.37 7.38
N GLN A 164 12.62 7.29 8.00
CA GLN A 164 12.29 8.05 9.21
C GLN A 164 12.82 7.41 10.49
N ARG A 165 13.02 6.08 10.52
CA ARG A 165 13.45 5.33 11.71
C ARG A 165 12.50 5.59 12.89
N SER A 166 12.99 6.24 13.95
CA SER A 166 12.20 6.63 15.12
C SER A 166 11.60 8.04 15.02
N ASN A 167 11.88 8.79 13.96
CA ASN A 167 11.39 10.15 13.73
C ASN A 167 10.04 10.15 12.98
N THR A 168 9.05 9.43 13.51
CA THR A 168 7.71 9.37 12.91
C THR A 168 6.66 9.24 14.02
N PRO A 169 5.47 9.85 13.87
CA PRO A 169 4.39 9.67 14.84
C PRO A 169 3.69 8.30 14.72
N ILE A 170 4.07 7.47 13.73
CA ILE A 170 3.49 6.14 13.54
C ILE A 170 3.91 5.20 14.67
N GLN A 171 2.93 4.57 15.32
CA GLN A 171 3.13 3.64 16.43
C GLN A 171 3.05 2.17 16.02
N ALA A 172 2.32 1.88 14.93
CA ALA A 172 2.24 0.52 14.37
C ALA A 172 2.01 0.55 12.86
N ALA A 173 2.58 -0.42 12.16
CA ALA A 173 2.44 -0.52 10.72
C ALA A 173 2.10 -1.95 10.26
N THR A 174 1.42 -2.07 9.12
CA THR A 174 1.26 -3.35 8.43
C THR A 174 1.49 -3.20 6.93
N ALA A 175 2.39 -4.00 6.39
CA ALA A 175 2.73 -4.07 4.97
C ALA A 175 2.20 -5.39 4.38
N VAL A 176 1.18 -5.31 3.51
CA VAL A 176 0.54 -6.47 2.89
C VAL A 176 1.01 -6.65 1.45
N SER A 177 1.59 -7.81 1.15
CA SER A 177 2.19 -8.15 -0.13
C SER A 177 3.14 -7.08 -0.70
N PRO A 178 4.09 -6.53 0.09
CA PRO A 178 5.06 -5.56 -0.45
C PRO A 178 5.88 -6.19 -1.58
N PRO A 179 6.15 -5.44 -2.67
CA PRO A 179 7.25 -5.73 -3.57
C PRO A 179 8.53 -5.18 -2.96
N PHE A 180 9.43 -6.05 -2.50
CA PHE A 180 10.66 -5.65 -1.83
C PHE A 180 11.75 -5.22 -2.81
N ASP A 181 11.78 -5.83 -3.99
CA ASP A 181 12.67 -5.52 -5.11
C ASP A 181 11.82 -5.14 -6.32
N LEU A 182 11.73 -3.83 -6.60
CA LEU A 182 10.89 -3.30 -7.68
C LEU A 182 11.42 -3.69 -9.07
N LEU A 183 12.74 -3.85 -9.22
CA LEU A 183 13.33 -4.22 -10.49
C LEU A 183 13.00 -5.67 -10.85
N ARG A 184 13.22 -6.59 -9.90
CA ARG A 184 12.81 -8.00 -10.07
C ARG A 184 11.31 -8.10 -10.23
N GLY A 185 10.56 -7.36 -9.44
CA GLY A 185 9.11 -7.30 -9.50
C GLY A 185 8.58 -6.90 -10.87
N ALA A 186 9.12 -5.83 -11.47
CA ALA A 186 8.75 -5.40 -12.81
C ALA A 186 9.04 -6.49 -13.86
N GLN A 187 10.17 -7.21 -13.73
CA GLN A 187 10.53 -8.30 -14.64
C GLN A 187 9.60 -9.51 -14.50
N GLU A 188 9.32 -9.97 -13.27
CA GLU A 188 8.45 -11.11 -13.01
C GLU A 188 7.00 -10.82 -13.40
N PHE A 189 6.52 -9.62 -13.08
CA PHE A 189 5.16 -9.15 -13.36
C PHE A 189 4.78 -9.19 -14.84
N GLU A 190 5.75 -9.04 -15.74
CA GLU A 190 5.55 -9.01 -17.20
C GLU A 190 5.67 -10.36 -17.90
N THR A 191 5.80 -11.44 -17.11
CA THR A 191 5.87 -12.82 -17.62
C THR A 191 4.56 -13.58 -17.50
N GLY A 192 4.40 -14.65 -18.28
CA GLY A 192 3.29 -15.60 -18.18
C GLY A 192 1.89 -14.94 -18.20
N ILE A 193 1.06 -15.32 -17.23
CA ILE A 193 -0.29 -14.75 -17.04
C ILE A 193 -0.21 -13.29 -16.55
N GLY A 194 0.85 -12.92 -15.81
CA GLY A 194 1.11 -11.57 -15.30
C GLY A 194 1.16 -10.51 -16.41
N ARG A 195 1.67 -10.87 -17.60
CA ARG A 195 1.73 -9.96 -18.76
C ARG A 195 0.39 -9.30 -19.11
N ARG A 196 -0.72 -10.03 -19.03
CA ARG A 196 -2.06 -9.47 -19.31
C ARG A 196 -2.46 -8.44 -18.25
N TYR A 197 -2.03 -8.64 -17.00
CA TYR A 197 -2.21 -7.68 -15.92
C TYR A 197 -1.37 -6.45 -16.17
N ALA A 198 -0.07 -6.63 -16.38
CA ALA A 198 0.87 -5.56 -16.68
C ALA A 198 0.40 -4.67 -17.84
N GLN A 199 -0.10 -5.28 -18.93
CA GLN A 199 -0.66 -4.57 -20.08
C GLN A 199 -1.89 -3.72 -19.72
N ARG A 200 -2.81 -4.21 -18.87
CA ARG A 200 -3.95 -3.42 -18.41
C ARG A 200 -3.50 -2.23 -17.55
N PHE A 201 -2.57 -2.45 -16.62
CA PHE A 201 -2.02 -1.37 -15.80
C PHE A 201 -1.29 -0.32 -16.64
N LEU A 202 -0.50 -0.75 -17.62
CA LEU A 202 0.19 0.12 -18.55
C LEU A 202 -0.80 0.99 -19.33
N GLN A 203 -1.92 0.42 -19.79
CA GLN A 203 -2.98 1.17 -20.48
C GLN A 203 -3.61 2.23 -19.57
N ASP A 204 -3.86 1.92 -18.30
CA ASP A 204 -4.40 2.87 -17.33
C ASP A 204 -3.40 4.02 -17.07
N LEU A 205 -2.12 3.70 -16.90
CA LEU A 205 -1.02 4.67 -16.76
C LEU A 205 -0.88 5.58 -17.98
N GLN A 206 -0.91 5.00 -19.19
CA GLN A 206 -0.87 5.75 -20.45
C GLN A 206 -2.08 6.66 -20.60
N LYS A 207 -3.28 6.19 -20.23
CA LYS A 207 -4.50 7.01 -20.24
C LYS A 207 -4.42 8.17 -19.26
N LYS A 208 -3.94 7.93 -18.03
CA LYS A 208 -3.71 8.99 -17.03
C LYS A 208 -2.71 10.02 -17.56
N THR A 209 -1.63 9.57 -18.17
CA THR A 209 -0.64 10.43 -18.83
C THR A 209 -1.27 11.28 -19.93
N LYS A 210 -2.12 10.72 -20.78
CA LYS A 210 -2.84 11.49 -21.82
C LYS A 210 -3.70 12.60 -21.21
N ASN A 211 -4.44 12.29 -20.13
CA ASN A 211 -5.24 13.29 -19.44
C ASN A 211 -4.38 14.39 -18.81
N HIS A 212 -3.16 14.04 -18.38
CA HIS A 212 -2.21 14.97 -17.79
C HIS A 212 -1.33 15.70 -18.82
N ALA A 213 -1.42 15.36 -20.11
CA ALA A 213 -0.48 15.76 -21.15
C ALA A 213 -0.28 17.28 -21.29
N HIS A 214 -1.33 18.07 -21.05
CA HIS A 214 -1.26 19.53 -21.11
C HIS A 214 -0.35 20.13 -20.02
N ILE A 215 -0.12 19.42 -18.91
CA ILE A 215 0.76 19.82 -17.81
C ILE A 215 2.15 19.20 -17.99
N ILE A 216 2.25 17.90 -18.28
CA ILE A 216 3.54 17.18 -18.33
C ILE A 216 4.24 17.23 -19.68
N GLY A 217 3.54 17.59 -20.78
CA GLY A 217 4.01 17.37 -22.14
C GLY A 217 5.28 18.13 -22.55
N HIS A 218 5.65 19.18 -21.80
CA HIS A 218 6.89 19.92 -22.02
C HIS A 218 8.09 19.33 -21.25
N LYS A 219 7.86 18.35 -20.35
CA LYS A 219 8.89 17.73 -19.51
C LYS A 219 9.33 16.34 -19.97
N VAL A 220 8.52 15.68 -20.79
CA VAL A 220 8.70 14.28 -21.18
C VAL A 220 8.32 14.06 -22.63
N ASP A 221 8.92 13.05 -23.26
CA ASP A 221 8.54 12.60 -24.59
C ASP A 221 7.23 11.80 -24.53
N LEU A 222 6.11 12.49 -24.71
CA LEU A 222 4.78 11.86 -24.68
C LEU A 222 4.62 10.77 -25.74
N GLU A 223 5.27 10.88 -26.90
CA GLU A 223 5.18 9.84 -27.94
C GLU A 223 5.85 8.55 -27.45
N ARG A 224 7.04 8.67 -26.85
CA ARG A 224 7.74 7.56 -26.22
C ARG A 224 6.90 6.91 -25.11
N VAL A 225 6.27 7.72 -24.25
CA VAL A 225 5.40 7.21 -23.16
C VAL A 225 4.20 6.43 -23.71
N GLN A 226 3.56 6.92 -24.78
CA GLN A 226 2.41 6.26 -25.39
C GLN A 226 2.79 5.02 -26.21
N LYS A 227 4.05 4.90 -26.64
CA LYS A 227 4.56 3.71 -27.35
C LYS A 227 5.14 2.65 -26.42
N ALA A 228 5.36 2.94 -25.14
CA ALA A 228 5.85 1.98 -24.17
C ALA A 228 5.01 0.69 -24.20
N GLN A 229 5.68 -0.46 -24.24
CA GLN A 229 5.07 -1.80 -24.27
C GLN A 229 5.18 -2.52 -22.91
N THR A 230 6.02 -2.00 -22.03
CA THR A 230 6.26 -2.50 -20.68
C THR A 230 6.10 -1.38 -19.65
N VAL A 231 5.75 -1.73 -18.42
CA VAL A 231 5.76 -0.82 -17.27
C VAL A 231 7.16 -0.25 -17.07
N ARG A 232 8.20 -1.05 -17.30
CA ARG A 232 9.59 -0.57 -17.26
C ARG A 232 9.89 0.49 -18.32
N GLU A 233 9.47 0.30 -19.57
CA GLU A 233 9.63 1.32 -20.62
C GLU A 233 8.82 2.58 -20.30
N PHE A 234 7.63 2.43 -19.71
CA PHE A 234 6.83 3.57 -19.26
C PHE A 234 7.53 4.33 -18.14
N ASP A 235 8.07 3.63 -17.15
CA ASP A 235 8.82 4.24 -16.06
C ASP A 235 10.08 4.94 -16.59
N ASP A 236 10.76 4.37 -17.59
CA ASP A 236 11.94 4.98 -18.20
C ASP A 236 11.61 6.24 -19.02
N ALA A 237 10.45 6.24 -19.68
CA ALA A 237 10.00 7.35 -20.52
C ALA A 237 9.30 8.47 -19.74
N LEU A 238 8.65 8.15 -18.62
CA LEU A 238 7.86 9.09 -17.83
C LEU A 238 8.38 9.21 -16.40
N THR A 239 8.29 8.14 -15.60
CA THR A 239 8.50 8.20 -14.15
C THR A 239 9.90 8.67 -13.79
N ALA A 240 10.93 8.11 -14.42
CA ALA A 240 12.32 8.44 -14.18
C ALA A 240 12.64 9.91 -14.50
N PRO A 241 12.47 10.41 -15.74
CA PRO A 241 12.81 11.79 -16.07
C PRO A 241 11.95 12.82 -15.34
N LEU A 242 10.68 12.53 -15.09
CA LEU A 242 9.76 13.44 -14.42
C LEU A 242 10.12 13.70 -12.95
N HIS A 243 10.76 12.73 -12.30
CA HIS A 243 11.13 12.79 -10.88
C HIS A 243 12.66 12.85 -10.66
N GLY A 244 13.45 13.05 -11.73
CA GLY A 244 14.88 13.27 -11.63
C GLY A 244 15.73 12.01 -11.42
N PHE A 245 15.18 10.82 -11.68
CA PHE A 245 15.98 9.59 -11.73
C PHE A 245 16.73 9.50 -13.07
N LEU A 246 17.87 8.81 -13.07
CA LEU A 246 18.69 8.64 -14.28
C LEU A 246 17.96 7.84 -15.36
N ASP A 247 17.32 6.75 -14.95
CA ASP A 247 16.57 5.82 -15.80
C ASP A 247 15.63 4.97 -14.92
N ALA A 248 14.88 4.03 -15.51
CA ALA A 248 13.99 3.14 -14.75
C ALA A 248 14.74 2.25 -13.74
N ASN A 249 15.97 1.82 -14.05
CA ASN A 249 16.73 0.95 -13.15
C ASN A 249 17.19 1.72 -11.91
N ASP A 250 17.65 2.96 -12.08
CA ASP A 250 17.98 3.88 -11.00
C ASP A 250 16.76 4.16 -10.12
N TYR A 251 15.61 4.44 -10.75
CA TYR A 251 14.32 4.56 -10.06
C TYR A 251 13.99 3.33 -9.21
N TYR A 252 14.06 2.11 -9.77
CA TYR A 252 13.76 0.91 -9.00
C TYR A 252 14.77 0.64 -7.88
N LYS A 253 16.06 0.88 -8.14
CA LYS A 253 17.12 0.67 -7.17
C LYS A 253 16.96 1.58 -5.95
N GLN A 254 16.66 2.86 -6.16
CA GLN A 254 16.50 3.81 -5.06
C GLN A 254 15.22 3.58 -4.25
N ASN A 255 14.19 2.99 -4.86
CA ASN A 255 12.84 2.92 -4.26
C ASN A 255 12.40 1.52 -3.81
N SER A 256 13.25 0.51 -3.98
CA SER A 256 13.01 -0.86 -3.48
C SER A 256 13.11 -0.91 -1.97
N SER A 257 12.04 -1.36 -1.29
CA SER A 257 11.95 -1.30 0.17
C SER A 257 12.90 -2.26 0.90
N ALA A 258 13.44 -3.28 0.23
CA ALA A 258 14.32 -4.28 0.83
C ALA A 258 15.50 -3.67 1.61
N GLN A 259 16.09 -2.59 1.07
CA GLN A 259 17.26 -1.93 1.66
C GLN A 259 16.94 -1.09 2.90
N PHE A 260 15.67 -0.74 3.11
CA PHE A 260 15.21 0.10 4.22
C PHE A 260 14.75 -0.73 5.43
N ILE A 261 14.50 -2.03 5.26
CA ILE A 261 14.08 -2.94 6.33
C ILE A 261 14.99 -2.89 7.58
N PRO A 262 16.34 -2.88 7.48
CA PRO A 262 17.19 -2.88 8.67
C PRO A 262 17.00 -1.67 9.59
N ASP A 263 16.54 -0.54 9.04
CA ASP A 263 16.45 0.74 9.74
C ASP A 263 15.06 1.01 10.36
N ILE A 264 14.07 0.15 10.08
CA ILE A 264 12.71 0.29 10.63
C ILE A 264 12.74 0.16 12.16
N CYS A 265 12.23 1.17 12.86
CA CYS A 265 12.18 1.25 14.32
C CYS A 265 10.75 1.27 14.89
N VAL A 266 9.74 0.96 14.06
CA VAL A 266 8.31 0.94 14.43
C VAL A 266 7.81 -0.51 14.35
N PRO A 267 7.03 -1.01 15.33
CA PRO A 267 6.39 -2.33 15.25
C PRO A 267 5.64 -2.49 13.92
N THR A 268 6.10 -3.42 13.08
CA THR A 268 5.63 -3.56 11.70
C THR A 268 5.34 -5.01 11.36
N LEU A 269 4.09 -5.31 11.01
CA LEU A 269 3.68 -6.61 10.50
C LEU A 269 3.86 -6.67 8.97
N ILE A 270 4.63 -7.65 8.49
CA ILE A 270 4.79 -7.92 7.06
C ILE A 270 4.02 -9.19 6.72
N LEU A 271 2.99 -9.08 5.88
CA LEU A 271 2.21 -10.23 5.40
C LEU A 271 2.56 -10.54 3.94
N ARG A 272 3.02 -11.76 3.66
CA ARG A 272 3.45 -12.18 2.32
C ARG A 272 3.05 -13.62 2.06
N ALA A 273 2.47 -13.89 0.90
CA ALA A 273 2.22 -15.26 0.46
C ALA A 273 3.41 -15.77 -0.36
N MET A 274 3.85 -17.00 -0.12
CA MET A 274 4.95 -17.62 -0.85
C MET A 274 4.56 -18.02 -2.28
N ASP A 275 3.26 -18.11 -2.56
CA ASP A 275 2.70 -18.35 -3.90
C ASP A 275 2.31 -17.06 -4.63
N ASP A 276 2.73 -15.89 -4.14
CA ASP A 276 2.40 -14.62 -4.77
C ASP A 276 2.90 -14.60 -6.24
N PRO A 277 1.99 -14.44 -7.21
CA PRO A 277 2.31 -14.65 -8.62
C PRO A 277 3.14 -13.52 -9.24
N PHE A 278 3.41 -12.44 -8.51
CA PHE A 278 4.08 -11.26 -9.03
C PHE A 278 5.46 -11.02 -8.40
N PHE A 279 5.71 -11.53 -7.19
CA PHE A 279 7.02 -11.39 -6.56
C PHE A 279 7.38 -12.67 -5.79
N ALA A 280 7.87 -13.68 -6.52
CA ALA A 280 8.10 -14.99 -5.95
C ALA A 280 9.40 -15.05 -5.12
N ASN A 281 10.42 -14.27 -5.50
CA ASN A 281 11.79 -14.42 -4.98
C ASN A 281 12.48 -13.08 -4.62
N ASP A 282 11.74 -12.18 -3.98
CA ASP A 282 12.24 -10.85 -3.57
C ASP A 282 12.34 -10.65 -2.04
N ILE A 283 11.89 -11.61 -1.23
CA ILE A 283 11.81 -11.47 0.22
C ILE A 283 13.22 -11.34 0.86
N PRO A 284 13.53 -10.25 1.58
CA PRO A 284 14.82 -10.08 2.25
C PRO A 284 14.82 -10.80 3.62
N HIS A 285 14.78 -12.13 3.59
CA HIS A 285 14.63 -12.99 4.78
C HIS A 285 15.61 -12.63 5.92
N THR A 286 16.89 -12.41 5.61
CA THR A 286 17.90 -12.07 6.61
C THR A 286 17.63 -10.72 7.28
N SER A 287 17.32 -9.68 6.49
CA SER A 287 17.02 -8.35 7.03
C SER A 287 15.76 -8.36 7.90
N ILE A 288 14.74 -9.10 7.47
CA ILE A 288 13.49 -9.28 8.22
C ILE A 288 13.74 -10.01 9.55
N ALA A 289 14.51 -11.11 9.52
CA ALA A 289 14.79 -11.90 10.73
C ALA A 289 15.67 -11.16 11.74
N ASN A 290 16.54 -10.26 11.28
CA ASN A 290 17.47 -9.52 12.13
C ASN A 290 16.89 -8.23 12.73
N ASN A 291 15.71 -7.77 12.28
CA ASN A 291 15.07 -6.58 12.82
C ASN A 291 14.01 -6.93 13.88
N ALA A 292 14.25 -6.52 15.13
CA ALA A 292 13.38 -6.81 16.27
C ALA A 292 12.00 -6.13 16.22
N TYR A 293 11.81 -5.09 15.39
CA TYR A 293 10.51 -4.42 15.21
C TYR A 293 9.64 -5.11 14.16
N ILE A 294 10.18 -6.08 13.41
CA ILE A 294 9.47 -6.73 12.31
C ILE A 294 8.82 -8.02 12.76
N TYR A 295 7.53 -8.14 12.46
CA TYR A 295 6.74 -9.35 12.63
C TYR A 295 6.46 -9.93 11.25
N ALA A 296 6.97 -11.13 10.95
CA ALA A 296 6.77 -11.77 9.65
C ALA A 296 5.59 -12.75 9.67
N GLY A 297 4.62 -12.53 8.79
CA GLY A 297 3.50 -13.42 8.51
C GLY A 297 3.60 -13.99 7.10
N PHE A 298 4.43 -15.02 6.93
CA PHE A 298 4.59 -15.71 5.66
C PHE A 298 3.66 -16.92 5.56
N THR A 299 2.81 -16.93 4.54
CA THR A 299 1.83 -17.99 4.31
C THR A 299 2.20 -18.80 3.07
N ALA A 300 1.95 -20.11 3.08
CA ALA A 300 2.22 -20.96 1.90
C ALA A 300 1.37 -20.56 0.68
N TYR A 301 0.15 -20.08 0.94
CA TYR A 301 -0.81 -19.65 -0.07
C TYR A 301 -1.39 -18.28 0.29
N GLY A 302 -1.95 -17.59 -0.69
CA GLY A 302 -2.64 -16.31 -0.48
C GLY A 302 -2.64 -15.38 -1.67
N GLY A 303 -1.83 -15.65 -2.70
CA GLY A 303 -1.68 -14.81 -3.88
C GLY A 303 -1.27 -13.36 -3.55
N HIS A 304 -1.43 -12.45 -4.50
CA HIS A 304 -1.12 -11.04 -4.30
C HIS A 304 -2.32 -10.27 -3.72
N VAL A 305 -2.22 -9.82 -2.47
CA VAL A 305 -3.27 -9.03 -1.77
C VAL A 305 -4.61 -9.78 -1.60
N ALA A 306 -4.63 -11.10 -1.77
CA ALA A 306 -5.89 -11.84 -1.79
C ALA A 306 -6.23 -12.44 -0.41
N PHE A 307 -5.38 -13.29 0.18
CA PHE A 307 -5.52 -13.88 1.52
C PHE A 307 -6.97 -14.24 1.91
N VAL A 308 -7.67 -14.93 1.01
CA VAL A 308 -9.11 -15.22 1.13
C VAL A 308 -9.37 -16.49 1.92
N GLU A 309 -10.18 -16.37 2.97
CA GLU A 309 -10.73 -17.48 3.76
C GLU A 309 -12.22 -17.68 3.48
N GLY A 310 -12.74 -18.84 3.88
CA GLY A 310 -14.17 -19.17 3.78
C GLY A 310 -14.51 -20.04 2.58
N LYS A 311 -15.49 -20.93 2.79
CA LYS A 311 -15.92 -21.93 1.80
C LYS A 311 -17.16 -21.51 1.00
N ILE A 312 -17.91 -20.51 1.50
CA ILE A 312 -19.19 -20.09 0.93
C ILE A 312 -18.97 -18.85 0.05
N PRO A 313 -19.31 -18.91 -1.25
CA PRO A 313 -19.29 -17.74 -2.12
C PRO A 313 -20.15 -16.60 -1.56
N GLY A 314 -19.60 -15.39 -1.47
CA GLY A 314 -20.28 -14.20 -0.94
C GLY A 314 -20.21 -14.06 0.59
N ARG A 315 -19.59 -15.00 1.30
CA ARG A 315 -19.31 -14.93 2.75
C ARG A 315 -17.83 -15.22 3.04
N GLN A 316 -16.95 -14.75 2.15
CA GLN A 316 -15.53 -14.86 2.34
C GLN A 316 -15.06 -13.92 3.45
N HIS A 317 -13.99 -14.30 4.12
CA HIS A 317 -13.26 -13.45 5.06
C HIS A 317 -11.89 -13.13 4.48
N TYR A 318 -11.38 -11.94 4.77
CA TYR A 318 -10.11 -11.48 4.23
C TYR A 318 -9.11 -11.38 5.38
N TRP A 319 -8.19 -12.35 5.40
CA TRP A 319 -7.35 -12.61 6.55
C TRP A 319 -6.34 -11.49 6.79
N ALA A 320 -5.72 -10.96 5.73
CA ALA A 320 -4.68 -9.94 5.87
C ALA A 320 -5.21 -8.64 6.52
N GLU A 321 -6.38 -8.20 6.11
CA GLU A 321 -7.07 -7.02 6.64
C GLU A 321 -7.45 -7.22 8.11
N ARG A 322 -7.93 -8.42 8.46
CA ARG A 322 -8.23 -8.79 9.85
C ARG A 322 -6.95 -8.78 10.71
N GLN A 323 -5.86 -9.37 10.23
CA GLN A 323 -4.59 -9.39 10.96
C GLN A 323 -3.98 -7.99 11.09
N ALA A 324 -4.07 -7.15 10.06
CA ALA A 324 -3.64 -5.76 10.11
C ALA A 324 -4.39 -4.96 11.19
N ALA A 325 -5.71 -5.13 11.28
CA ALA A 325 -6.52 -4.49 12.32
C ALA A 325 -6.17 -5.01 13.73
N ARG A 326 -6.01 -6.34 13.91
CA ARG A 326 -5.58 -6.94 15.19
C ARG A 326 -4.20 -6.45 15.62
N PHE A 327 -3.24 -6.41 14.69
CA PHE A 327 -1.88 -5.97 14.96
C PHE A 327 -1.84 -4.50 15.38
N THR A 328 -2.55 -3.65 14.63
CA THR A 328 -2.70 -2.25 14.98
C THR A 328 -3.29 -2.10 16.38
N ALA A 329 -4.44 -2.73 16.65
CA ALA A 329 -5.09 -2.64 17.96
C ALA A 329 -4.15 -3.07 19.10
N HIS A 330 -3.35 -4.12 18.88
CA HIS A 330 -2.39 -4.59 19.88
C HIS A 330 -1.32 -3.56 20.26
N PHE A 331 -0.72 -2.87 19.28
CA PHE A 331 0.36 -1.93 19.54
C PHE A 331 -0.10 -0.50 19.83
N ILE A 332 -1.30 -0.12 19.39
CA ILE A 332 -1.80 1.25 19.49
C ILE A 332 -2.72 1.45 20.71
N GLN A 333 -3.37 0.41 21.22
CA GLN A 333 -4.24 0.50 22.40
C GLN A 333 -3.56 0.13 23.72
N GLN A 334 -2.35 -0.42 23.66
CA GLN A 334 -1.58 -0.82 24.85
C GLN A 334 -0.56 0.23 25.33
N ASN A 335 -0.42 1.34 24.58
CA ASN A 335 0.40 2.50 24.93
C ASN A 335 -0.47 3.64 25.46
#